data_AF-A0A520KAI5-F1
#
_entry.id   AF-A0A520KAI5-F1
#
_cell.length_a   1.000
_cell.length_b   1.000
_cell.length_c   1.000
_cell.angle_alpha   90.00
_cell.angle_beta   90.00
_cell.angle_gamma   90.00
#
_symmetry.space_group_name_H-M   'P 1'
#
loop_
_entity.id
_entity.type
_entity.pdbx_description
1 polymer ?
#
loop_
_entity_poly.entity_id
_entity_poly.type
_entity_poly.pdbx_seq_one_letter_code
_entity_poly.pdbx_strand_id
1 'polypeptide(L)'
;MLDHIKSKVSEDITVGIGAYTDVNKIMDIRDEIDFCPVKVLKDEETALLALKKGYVDCLVRGTLRSSHFIRALFKQYGLEKTYRIALLGTVDHKYFLFAPVGIDEGESLKEKIKLANYGKDFLSTLGVEPHITILSGGRRDDLGRSRYVDVTIIEARMMAEELGIMHHEIMIEDAIKDSNFIIAPDGISGNLIYRTLVHLGCGTSHGALYYPLAEQGTVIVDTSRAADPPEYKTAIMLANAFKVMKC
;
A
#
# COMPACT_ATOMS: atom_id res chain seq x y z
N MET A 1 12.24 8.84 -0.01
CA MET A 1 10.76 8.86 -0.05
C MET A 1 10.16 9.49 1.20
N LEU A 2 10.44 8.98 2.41
CA LEU A 2 9.83 9.52 3.64
C LEU A 2 10.13 11.00 3.89
N ASP A 3 11.35 11.47 3.63
CA ASP A 3 11.67 12.90 3.78
C ASP A 3 10.84 13.78 2.85
N HIS A 4 10.58 13.30 1.63
CA HIS A 4 9.72 13.99 0.68
C HIS A 4 8.27 14.04 1.20
N ILE A 5 7.73 12.92 1.67
CA ILE A 5 6.40 12.85 2.30
C ILE A 5 6.33 13.84 3.48
N LYS A 6 7.32 13.83 4.37
CA LYS A 6 7.39 14.73 5.53
C LYS A 6 7.37 16.20 5.12
N SER A 7 8.03 16.57 4.02
CA SER A 7 8.06 17.95 3.51
C SER A 7 6.75 18.43 2.89
N LYS A 8 5.78 17.54 2.67
CA LYS A 8 4.52 17.80 1.98
C LYS A 8 3.29 17.71 2.87
N VAL A 9 3.49 17.42 4.15
CA VAL A 9 2.42 17.45 5.15
C VAL A 9 1.87 18.87 5.29
N SER A 10 0.55 18.99 5.42
CA SER A 10 -0.15 20.25 5.65
C SER A 10 -1.01 20.19 6.91
N GLU A 11 -0.98 21.27 7.68
CA GLU A 11 -1.83 21.49 8.86
C GLU A 11 -3.31 21.68 8.49
N ASP A 12 -3.60 22.04 7.24
CA ASP A 12 -4.98 22.28 6.75
C ASP A 12 -5.75 20.98 6.45
N ILE A 13 -5.05 19.84 6.38
CA ILE A 13 -5.64 18.54 6.04
C ILE A 13 -6.05 17.80 7.31
N THR A 14 -7.35 17.54 7.45
CA THR A 14 -7.88 16.72 8.54
C THR A 14 -7.82 15.24 8.19
N VAL A 15 -7.08 14.45 8.97
CA VAL A 15 -6.95 13.00 8.77
C VAL A 15 -7.93 12.25 9.67
N GLY A 16 -8.77 11.40 9.09
CA GLY A 16 -9.53 10.40 9.83
C GLY A 16 -8.65 9.18 10.16
N ILE A 17 -8.75 8.63 11.37
CA ILE A 17 -8.16 7.32 11.70
C ILE A 17 -9.20 6.40 12.35
N GLY A 18 -9.30 5.18 11.83
CA GLY A 18 -10.23 4.19 12.33
C GLY A 18 -9.75 3.49 13.62
N ALA A 19 -10.65 3.32 14.59
CA ALA A 19 -10.36 2.67 15.88
C ALA A 19 -11.49 1.72 16.30
N TYR A 20 -11.35 0.42 16.02
CA TYR A 20 -12.29 -0.61 16.49
C TYR A 20 -11.74 -1.40 17.67
N THR A 21 -10.48 -1.86 17.58
CA THR A 21 -9.73 -2.45 18.71
C THR A 21 -8.61 -1.51 19.15
N ASP A 22 -8.08 -1.71 20.36
CA ASP A 22 -7.00 -0.90 20.93
C ASP A 22 -7.26 0.61 20.82
N VAL A 23 -8.48 1.05 21.17
CA VAL A 23 -8.90 2.45 20.98
C VAL A 23 -7.96 3.41 21.70
N ASN A 24 -7.50 3.07 22.92
CA ASN A 24 -6.56 3.89 23.67
C ASN A 24 -5.25 4.09 22.90
N LYS A 25 -4.69 3.04 22.29
CA LYS A 25 -3.50 3.14 21.43
C LYS A 25 -3.69 4.17 20.32
N ILE A 26 -4.85 4.18 19.65
CA ILE A 26 -5.15 5.15 18.59
C ILE A 26 -5.36 6.56 19.16
N MET A 27 -5.95 6.69 20.35
CA MET A 27 -6.09 7.99 21.02
C MET A 27 -4.72 8.57 21.39
N ASP A 28 -3.83 7.75 21.95
CA ASP A 28 -2.46 8.15 22.31
C ASP A 28 -1.71 8.64 21.06
N ILE A 29 -1.77 7.88 19.95
CA ILE A 29 -1.18 8.29 18.67
C ILE A 29 -1.78 9.62 18.20
N ARG A 30 -3.12 9.78 18.28
CA ARG A 30 -3.81 11.01 17.88
C ARG A 30 -3.34 12.21 18.70
N ASP A 31 -3.07 12.03 19.99
CA ASP A 31 -2.58 13.08 20.88
C ASP A 31 -1.10 13.43 20.64
N GLU A 32 -0.32 12.49 20.08
CA GLU A 32 1.08 12.70 19.65
C GLU A 32 1.23 13.36 18.26
N ILE A 33 0.15 13.50 17.48
CA ILE A 33 0.21 14.18 16.18
C ILE A 33 0.10 15.69 16.39
N ASP A 34 1.15 16.41 15.97
CA ASP A 34 1.30 17.85 16.09
C ASP A 34 1.24 18.60 14.75
N PHE A 35 1.21 17.88 13.63
CA PHE A 35 1.31 18.46 12.28
C PHE A 35 -0.01 18.55 11.51
N CYS A 36 -1.12 17.99 12.02
CA CYS A 36 -2.45 18.12 11.41
C CYS A 36 -3.58 17.69 12.37
N PRO A 37 -4.82 18.16 12.17
CA PRO A 37 -5.99 17.65 12.89
C PRO A 37 -6.25 16.17 12.61
N VAL A 38 -6.40 15.37 13.67
CA VAL A 38 -6.74 13.93 13.57
C VAL A 38 -8.06 13.63 14.26
N LYS A 39 -8.97 12.96 13.53
CA LYS A 39 -10.30 12.52 14.02
C LYS A 39 -10.36 10.99 14.13
N VAL A 40 -10.70 10.50 15.31
CA VAL A 40 -10.87 9.06 15.56
C VAL A 40 -12.29 8.61 15.22
N LEU A 41 -12.41 7.56 14.39
CA LEU A 41 -13.67 7.05 13.84
C LEU A 41 -13.85 5.59 14.26
N LYS A 42 -14.96 5.24 14.91
CA LYS A 42 -15.09 3.96 15.64
C LYS A 42 -15.66 2.80 14.82
N ASP A 43 -16.19 3.07 13.64
CA ASP A 43 -16.81 2.06 12.78
C ASP A 43 -16.51 2.32 11.30
N GLU A 44 -16.55 1.25 10.51
CA GLU A 44 -16.15 1.25 9.11
C GLU A 44 -17.05 2.12 8.22
N GLU A 45 -18.37 2.10 8.45
CA GLU A 45 -19.33 2.84 7.62
C GLU A 45 -19.27 4.34 7.88
N THR A 46 -19.24 4.76 9.15
CA THR A 46 -19.08 6.16 9.54
C THR A 46 -17.74 6.70 9.09
N ALA A 47 -16.66 5.91 9.15
CA ALA A 47 -15.35 6.37 8.71
C ALA A 47 -15.34 6.72 7.22
N LEU A 48 -15.90 5.85 6.39
CA LEU A 48 -15.99 6.07 4.94
C LEU A 48 -17.01 7.17 4.59
N LEU A 49 -18.11 7.25 5.33
CA LEU A 49 -19.10 8.32 5.15
C LEU A 49 -18.51 9.68 5.51
N ALA A 50 -17.69 9.74 6.56
CA ALA A 50 -16.99 10.95 6.98
C ALA A 50 -16.05 11.45 5.88
N LEU A 51 -15.28 10.54 5.27
CA LEU A 51 -14.45 10.86 4.12
C LEU A 51 -15.30 11.35 2.93
N LYS A 52 -16.33 10.61 2.55
CA LYS A 52 -17.20 10.93 1.41
C LYS A 52 -17.93 12.27 1.55
N LYS A 53 -18.24 12.67 2.80
CA LYS A 53 -18.91 13.94 3.13
C LYS A 53 -17.95 15.11 3.32
N GLY A 54 -16.62 14.88 3.29
CA GLY A 54 -15.62 15.91 3.55
C GLY A 54 -15.51 16.32 5.03
N TYR A 55 -15.96 15.47 5.97
CA TYR A 55 -15.71 15.71 7.41
C TYR A 55 -14.26 15.40 7.80
N VAL A 56 -13.57 14.60 6.98
CA VAL A 56 -12.12 14.37 6.95
C VAL A 56 -11.70 14.37 5.48
N ASP A 57 -10.47 14.80 5.21
CA ASP A 57 -9.95 14.98 3.84
C ASP A 57 -9.30 13.69 3.29
N CYS A 58 -8.78 12.87 4.19
CA CYS A 58 -8.23 11.55 3.90
C CYS A 58 -8.41 10.61 5.11
N LEU A 59 -8.26 9.30 4.88
CA LEU A 59 -8.56 8.28 5.88
C LEU A 59 -7.43 7.26 6.05
N VAL A 60 -7.05 7.00 7.28
CA VAL A 60 -6.23 5.85 7.68
C VAL A 60 -7.17 4.80 8.30
N ARG A 61 -7.13 3.55 7.81
CA ARG A 61 -8.02 2.48 8.31
C ARG A 61 -7.81 2.22 9.80
N GLY A 62 -6.56 2.34 10.28
CA GLY A 62 -6.19 2.10 11.66
C GLY A 62 -6.51 0.67 12.09
N THR A 63 -7.23 0.54 13.21
CA THR A 63 -7.56 -0.76 13.79
C THR A 63 -8.96 -1.29 13.43
N LEU A 64 -9.66 -0.66 12.49
CA LEU A 64 -10.93 -1.19 11.96
C LEU A 64 -10.76 -2.62 11.41
N ARG A 65 -11.84 -3.36 11.12
CA ARG A 65 -11.72 -4.73 10.60
C ARG A 65 -11.63 -4.70 9.08
N SER A 66 -10.56 -5.28 8.51
CA SER A 66 -10.28 -5.20 7.07
C SER A 66 -11.44 -5.72 6.21
N SER A 67 -12.02 -6.88 6.57
CA SER A 67 -13.12 -7.47 5.80
C SER A 67 -14.41 -6.63 5.87
N HIS A 68 -14.67 -5.97 7.00
CA HIS A 68 -15.82 -5.06 7.14
C HIS A 68 -15.58 -3.77 6.37
N PHE A 69 -14.35 -3.26 6.45
CA PHE A 69 -13.93 -2.03 5.79
C PHE A 69 -14.02 -2.16 4.26
N ILE A 70 -13.48 -3.24 3.69
CA ILE A 70 -13.54 -3.49 2.24
C ILE A 70 -14.99 -3.63 1.76
N ARG A 71 -15.85 -4.36 2.47
CA ARG A 71 -17.28 -4.45 2.11
C ARG A 71 -17.98 -3.10 2.14
N ALA A 72 -17.72 -2.29 3.18
CA ALA A 72 -18.29 -0.95 3.28
C ALA A 72 -17.73 -0.02 2.18
N LEU A 73 -16.44 -0.15 1.86
CA LEU A 73 -15.76 0.60 0.79
C LEU A 73 -16.42 0.33 -0.56
N PHE A 74 -16.61 -0.94 -0.91
CA PHE A 74 -17.26 -1.36 -2.16
C PHE A 74 -18.68 -0.82 -2.26
N LYS A 75 -19.46 -0.94 -1.18
CA LYS A 75 -20.83 -0.40 -1.12
C LYS A 75 -20.87 1.12 -1.27
N GLN A 76 -19.98 1.86 -0.62
CA GLN A 76 -20.03 3.33 -0.61
C GLN A 76 -19.48 3.98 -1.88
N TYR A 77 -18.49 3.35 -2.51
CA TYR A 77 -17.81 3.88 -3.71
C TYR A 77 -18.19 3.16 -5.01
N GLY A 78 -19.06 2.14 -4.94
CA GLY A 78 -19.50 1.39 -6.12
C GLY A 78 -18.36 0.61 -6.78
N LEU A 79 -17.44 0.08 -5.97
CA LEU A 79 -16.27 -0.66 -6.45
C LEU A 79 -16.53 -2.15 -6.40
N GLU A 80 -16.00 -2.88 -7.39
CA GLU A 80 -16.00 -4.35 -7.39
C GLU A 80 -14.68 -4.92 -6.87
N LYS A 81 -13.58 -4.18 -7.06
CA LYS A 81 -12.23 -4.59 -6.65
C LYS A 81 -11.38 -3.37 -6.30
N THR A 82 -10.48 -3.56 -5.34
CA THR A 82 -9.45 -2.58 -4.97
C THR A 82 -8.10 -3.26 -4.89
N TYR A 83 -7.05 -2.46 -5.01
CA TYR A 83 -5.67 -2.93 -4.93
C TYR A 83 -4.92 -2.12 -3.89
N ARG A 84 -4.01 -2.75 -3.15
CA ARG A 84 -3.20 -2.06 -2.16
C ARG A 84 -1.74 -2.02 -2.58
N ILE A 85 -1.18 -0.81 -2.51
CA ILE A 85 0.24 -0.57 -2.75
C ILE A 85 0.85 -0.02 -1.46
N ALA A 86 1.68 -0.83 -0.81
CA ALA A 86 2.32 -0.50 0.45
C ALA A 86 3.60 0.31 0.24
N LEU A 87 3.85 1.27 1.11
CA LEU A 87 5.17 1.88 1.26
C LEU A 87 5.93 1.15 2.38
N LEU A 88 6.96 0.42 2.02
CA LEU A 88 7.77 -0.39 2.93
C LEU A 88 9.18 0.20 3.07
N GLY A 89 9.83 -0.15 4.17
CA GLY A 89 11.24 0.15 4.46
C GLY A 89 11.98 -1.10 4.89
N THR A 90 13.21 -1.26 4.41
CA THR A 90 14.15 -2.24 4.95
C THR A 90 14.78 -1.74 6.25
N VAL A 91 15.48 -2.63 6.97
CA VAL A 91 16.19 -2.29 8.22
C VAL A 91 17.28 -1.21 8.03
N ASP A 92 17.87 -1.14 6.84
CA ASP A 92 18.84 -0.12 6.41
C ASP A 92 18.18 1.12 5.79
N HIS A 93 16.89 1.34 6.05
CA HIS A 93 16.13 2.51 5.63
C HIS A 93 16.03 2.70 4.10
N LYS A 94 16.05 1.61 3.33
CA LYS A 94 15.71 1.65 1.91
C LYS A 94 14.19 1.56 1.75
N TYR A 95 13.59 2.63 1.25
CA TYR A 95 12.15 2.75 1.07
C TYR A 95 11.72 2.43 -0.36
N PHE A 96 10.68 1.61 -0.50
CA PHE A 96 10.17 1.15 -1.79
C PHE A 96 8.67 0.88 -1.71
N LEU A 97 7.98 0.95 -2.85
CA LEU A 97 6.62 0.47 -2.97
C LEU A 97 6.59 -1.05 -3.11
N PHE A 98 5.55 -1.68 -2.61
CA PHE A 98 5.35 -3.11 -2.70
C PHE A 98 3.87 -3.45 -2.89
N ALA A 99 3.58 -4.31 -3.86
CA ALA A 99 2.23 -4.75 -4.15
C ALA A 99 2.22 -6.11 -4.85
N PRO A 100 1.10 -6.84 -4.86
CA PRO A 100 -0.03 -6.68 -3.95
C PRO A 100 0.33 -7.02 -2.50
N VAL A 101 -0.50 -6.56 -1.56
CA VAL A 101 -0.44 -6.99 -0.14
C VAL A 101 -1.75 -7.61 0.37
N GLY A 102 -2.80 -7.58 -0.45
CA GLY A 102 -4.02 -8.34 -0.23
C GLY A 102 -3.99 -9.71 -0.87
N ILE A 103 -4.54 -10.71 -0.17
CA ILE A 103 -4.53 -12.12 -0.62
C ILE A 103 -5.33 -12.36 -1.92
N ASP A 104 -6.26 -11.48 -2.24
CA ASP A 104 -7.21 -11.52 -3.36
C ASP A 104 -6.83 -10.55 -4.51
N GLU A 105 -5.58 -10.09 -4.52
CA GLU A 105 -5.07 -9.09 -5.46
C GLU A 105 -3.96 -9.70 -6.35
N GLY A 106 -3.88 -9.28 -7.62
CA GLY A 106 -2.79 -9.68 -8.52
C GLY A 106 -2.92 -11.09 -9.09
N GLU A 107 -4.13 -11.66 -9.07
CA GLU A 107 -4.43 -13.05 -9.48
C GLU A 107 -4.27 -13.29 -10.99
N SER A 108 -4.23 -12.21 -11.79
CA SER A 108 -4.05 -12.29 -13.24
C SER A 108 -3.05 -11.27 -13.75
N LEU A 109 -2.44 -11.54 -14.91
CA LEU A 109 -1.60 -10.59 -15.65
C LEU A 109 -2.24 -9.19 -15.76
N LYS A 110 -3.54 -9.12 -16.06
CA LYS A 110 -4.27 -7.84 -16.18
C LYS A 110 -4.25 -7.04 -14.87
N GLU A 111 -4.38 -7.71 -13.73
CA GLU A 111 -4.33 -7.05 -12.42
C GLU A 111 -2.92 -6.61 -12.06
N LYS A 112 -1.91 -7.41 -12.40
CA LYS A 112 -0.50 -7.04 -12.22
C LYS A 112 -0.14 -5.78 -13.03
N ILE A 113 -0.60 -5.70 -14.29
CA ILE A 113 -0.43 -4.50 -15.12
C ILE A 113 -1.11 -3.27 -14.50
N LYS A 114 -2.33 -3.43 -13.95
CA LYS A 114 -2.99 -2.35 -13.21
C LYS A 114 -2.16 -1.90 -12.01
N LEU A 115 -1.64 -2.83 -11.20
CA LEU A 115 -0.77 -2.53 -10.07
C LEU A 115 0.49 -1.76 -10.49
N ALA A 116 1.14 -2.13 -11.60
CA ALA A 116 2.26 -1.38 -12.15
C ALA A 116 1.89 0.07 -12.47
N ASN A 117 0.77 0.27 -13.16
CA ASN A 117 0.31 1.61 -13.53
C ASN A 117 -0.06 2.46 -12.30
N TYR A 118 -0.75 1.87 -11.32
CA TYR A 118 -1.05 2.54 -10.06
C TYR A 118 0.21 2.86 -9.25
N GLY A 119 1.24 2.02 -9.29
CA GLY A 119 2.52 2.36 -8.66
C GLY A 119 3.30 3.45 -9.40
N LYS A 120 3.20 3.53 -10.74
CA LYS A 120 3.70 4.68 -11.51
C LYS A 120 3.01 5.96 -11.06
N ASP A 121 1.68 5.93 -10.90
CA ASP A 121 0.90 7.06 -10.38
C ASP A 121 1.32 7.45 -8.97
N PHE A 122 1.47 6.47 -8.07
CA PHE A 122 1.95 6.70 -6.70
C PHE A 122 3.32 7.39 -6.73
N LEU A 123 4.32 6.80 -7.38
CA LEU A 123 5.68 7.34 -7.40
C LEU A 123 5.74 8.72 -8.06
N SER A 124 5.02 8.92 -9.16
CA SER A 124 4.96 10.22 -9.83
C SER A 124 4.32 11.28 -8.94
N THR A 125 3.29 10.92 -8.16
CA THR A 125 2.67 11.81 -7.16
C THR A 125 3.67 12.19 -6.07
N LEU A 126 4.58 11.29 -5.69
CA LEU A 126 5.69 11.58 -4.78
C LEU A 126 6.86 12.31 -5.45
N GLY A 127 6.78 12.66 -6.73
CA GLY A 127 7.90 13.24 -7.50
C GLY A 127 9.10 12.30 -7.65
N VAL A 128 8.89 10.99 -7.60
CA VAL A 128 9.93 9.95 -7.73
C VAL A 128 9.79 9.24 -9.08
N GLU A 129 10.90 9.11 -9.80
CA GLU A 129 10.94 8.38 -11.07
C GLU A 129 10.66 6.88 -10.87
N PRO A 130 9.65 6.29 -11.54
CA PRO A 130 9.31 4.89 -11.36
C PRO A 130 10.38 3.92 -11.90
N HIS A 131 10.93 3.09 -11.01
CA HIS A 131 11.79 1.95 -11.34
C HIS A 131 11.12 0.69 -10.81
N ILE A 132 10.52 -0.07 -11.70
CA ILE A 132 9.58 -1.14 -11.37
C ILE A 132 10.17 -2.50 -11.71
N THR A 133 9.98 -3.46 -10.82
CA THR A 133 10.27 -4.87 -11.05
C THR A 133 9.04 -5.72 -10.77
N ILE A 134 8.79 -6.72 -11.62
CA ILE A 134 7.90 -7.84 -11.34
C ILE A 134 8.72 -9.07 -10.90
N LEU A 135 8.23 -9.77 -9.87
CA LEU A 135 8.75 -11.05 -9.42
C LEU A 135 7.92 -12.22 -10.00
N SER A 136 8.52 -13.40 -10.09
CA SER A 136 7.88 -14.68 -10.37
C SER A 136 8.16 -15.69 -9.27
N GLY A 137 7.39 -16.79 -9.22
CA GLY A 137 7.53 -17.84 -8.21
C GLY A 137 8.79 -18.72 -8.35
N GLY A 138 9.67 -18.43 -9.30
CA GLY A 138 10.90 -19.16 -9.57
C GLY A 138 11.76 -18.45 -10.61
N ARG A 139 12.95 -19.01 -10.84
CA ARG A 139 13.88 -18.60 -11.90
C ARG A 139 13.42 -19.14 -13.25
N ARG A 140 13.90 -18.56 -14.35
CA ARG A 140 13.61 -19.04 -15.71
C ARG A 140 13.95 -20.52 -15.89
N ASP A 141 15.02 -20.99 -15.26
CA ASP A 141 15.44 -22.38 -15.31
C ASP A 141 14.54 -23.34 -14.50
N ASP A 142 13.58 -22.80 -13.71
CA ASP A 142 12.58 -23.59 -12.99
C ASP A 142 11.37 -23.98 -13.85
N LEU A 143 11.32 -23.55 -15.12
CA LEU A 143 10.23 -23.92 -16.04
C LEU A 143 10.08 -25.44 -16.16
N GLY A 144 8.84 -25.92 -16.01
CA GLY A 144 8.46 -27.32 -16.05
C GLY A 144 8.53 -28.03 -14.69
N ARG A 145 9.02 -27.38 -13.62
CA ARG A 145 9.06 -27.94 -12.26
C ARG A 145 7.71 -27.86 -11.55
N SER A 146 6.90 -26.85 -11.87
CA SER A 146 5.58 -26.64 -11.28
C SER A 146 4.72 -25.80 -12.21
N ARG A 147 3.53 -26.29 -12.55
CA ARG A 147 2.56 -25.57 -13.40
C ARG A 147 2.23 -24.18 -12.87
N TYR A 148 2.15 -24.02 -11.54
CA TYR A 148 1.89 -22.73 -10.93
C TYR A 148 3.07 -21.76 -11.15
N VAL A 149 4.30 -22.23 -10.90
CA VAL A 149 5.51 -21.43 -11.09
C VAL A 149 5.66 -21.04 -12.57
N ASP A 150 5.41 -21.98 -13.49
CA ASP A 150 5.46 -21.72 -14.93
C ASP A 150 4.55 -20.55 -15.33
N VAL A 151 3.31 -20.54 -14.83
CA VAL A 151 2.36 -19.45 -15.08
C VAL A 151 2.93 -18.13 -14.58
N THR A 152 3.44 -18.06 -13.34
CA THR A 152 3.99 -16.81 -12.80
C THR A 152 5.22 -16.31 -13.57
N ILE A 153 6.09 -17.21 -14.05
CA ILE A 153 7.27 -16.85 -14.87
C ILE A 153 6.82 -16.28 -16.21
N ILE A 154 5.84 -16.94 -16.87
CA ILE A 154 5.32 -16.49 -18.16
C ILE A 154 4.62 -15.13 -18.02
N GLU A 155 3.76 -14.96 -17.03
CA GLU A 155 3.08 -13.68 -16.78
C GLU A 155 4.08 -12.55 -16.49
N ALA A 156 5.09 -12.79 -15.64
CA ALA A 156 6.08 -11.79 -15.31
C ALA A 156 6.90 -11.36 -16.54
N ARG A 157 7.28 -12.31 -17.41
CA ARG A 157 7.97 -12.02 -18.67
C ARG A 157 7.10 -11.21 -19.63
N MET A 158 5.85 -11.61 -19.82
CA MET A 158 4.91 -10.88 -20.69
C MET A 158 4.71 -9.45 -20.20
N MET A 159 4.53 -9.26 -18.89
CA MET A 159 4.37 -7.95 -18.28
C MET A 159 5.63 -7.08 -18.41
N ALA A 160 6.81 -7.68 -18.21
CA ALA A 160 8.08 -6.99 -18.34
C ALA A 160 8.32 -6.48 -19.77
N GLU A 161 8.05 -7.32 -20.77
CA GLU A 161 8.12 -6.96 -22.19
C GLU A 161 7.09 -5.87 -22.54
N GLU A 162 5.84 -6.00 -22.08
CA GLU A 162 4.77 -5.05 -22.39
C GLU A 162 5.01 -3.65 -21.80
N LEU A 163 5.47 -3.58 -20.55
CA LEU A 163 5.59 -2.32 -19.82
C LEU A 163 7.01 -1.73 -19.83
N GLY A 164 7.99 -2.45 -20.38
CA GLY A 164 9.40 -2.07 -20.34
C GLY A 164 9.94 -2.02 -18.90
N ILE A 165 9.52 -2.94 -18.05
CA ILE A 165 9.95 -3.04 -16.64
C ILE A 165 10.87 -4.23 -16.43
N MET A 166 11.55 -4.30 -15.29
CA MET A 166 12.46 -5.41 -14.98
C MET A 166 11.71 -6.65 -14.50
N HIS A 167 12.30 -7.82 -14.75
CA HIS A 167 11.87 -9.10 -14.19
C HIS A 167 13.06 -9.74 -13.45
N HIS A 168 13.05 -9.68 -12.11
CA HIS A 168 14.11 -10.25 -11.27
C HIS A 168 13.81 -11.67 -10.79
N GLU A 169 12.92 -12.38 -11.50
CA GLU A 169 12.54 -13.74 -11.14
C GLU A 169 12.03 -13.81 -9.69
N ILE A 170 12.55 -14.74 -8.88
CA ILE A 170 12.24 -14.84 -7.44
C ILE A 170 13.14 -13.96 -6.55
N MET A 171 14.16 -13.31 -7.13
CA MET A 171 15.27 -12.70 -6.40
C MET A 171 14.91 -11.29 -5.91
N ILE A 172 14.11 -11.21 -4.85
CA ILE A 172 13.70 -9.95 -4.23
C ILE A 172 14.90 -9.14 -3.70
N GLU A 173 15.97 -9.82 -3.29
CA GLU A 173 17.23 -9.24 -2.83
C GLU A 173 17.97 -8.48 -3.94
N ASP A 174 17.73 -8.82 -5.21
CA ASP A 174 18.26 -8.10 -6.35
C ASP A 174 17.27 -7.04 -6.84
N ALA A 175 15.98 -7.37 -6.88
CA ALA A 175 14.92 -6.42 -7.25
C ALA A 175 14.99 -5.12 -6.45
N ILE A 176 15.24 -5.22 -5.13
CA ILE A 176 15.35 -4.05 -4.27
C ILE A 176 16.56 -3.18 -4.60
N LYS A 177 17.64 -3.70 -5.21
CA LYS A 177 18.83 -2.91 -5.57
C LYS A 177 18.51 -1.92 -6.69
N ASP A 178 17.78 -2.39 -7.70
CA ASP A 178 17.56 -1.69 -8.96
C ASP A 178 16.18 -1.00 -9.04
N SER A 179 15.25 -1.32 -8.13
CA SER A 179 13.88 -0.84 -8.17
C SER A 179 13.43 -0.12 -6.91
N ASN A 180 12.49 0.80 -7.10
CA ASN A 180 11.77 1.48 -6.02
C ASN A 180 10.29 1.09 -5.96
N PHE A 181 9.84 0.17 -6.83
CA PHE A 181 8.58 -0.55 -6.73
C PHE A 181 8.77 -2.01 -7.13
N ILE A 182 8.39 -2.92 -6.25
CA ILE A 182 8.45 -4.37 -6.47
C ILE A 182 7.03 -4.94 -6.49
N ILE A 183 6.71 -5.69 -7.54
CA ILE A 183 5.45 -6.39 -7.70
C ILE A 183 5.66 -7.87 -7.40
N ALA A 184 4.93 -8.41 -6.42
CA ALA A 184 4.97 -9.83 -6.06
C ALA A 184 4.21 -10.69 -7.08
N PRO A 185 4.46 -12.02 -7.12
CA PRO A 185 3.79 -12.92 -8.06
C PRO A 185 2.27 -12.99 -7.88
N ASP A 186 1.80 -12.82 -6.65
CA ASP A 186 0.40 -12.87 -6.24
C ASP A 186 0.22 -12.28 -4.83
N GLY A 187 -1.04 -12.10 -4.43
CA GLY A 187 -1.44 -11.57 -3.13
C GLY A 187 -0.98 -12.38 -1.91
N ILE A 188 -0.91 -13.70 -2.02
CA ILE A 188 -0.49 -14.58 -0.92
C ILE A 188 1.02 -14.43 -0.69
N SER A 189 1.80 -14.54 -1.76
CA SER A 189 3.24 -14.32 -1.79
C SER A 189 3.58 -12.92 -1.27
N GLY A 190 2.85 -11.89 -1.73
CA GLY A 190 3.00 -10.52 -1.26
C GLY A 190 2.71 -10.38 0.25
N ASN A 191 1.63 -10.98 0.74
CA ASN A 191 1.30 -10.92 2.17
C ASN A 191 2.37 -11.61 3.05
N LEU A 192 2.90 -12.75 2.61
CA LEU A 192 3.96 -13.46 3.33
C LEU A 192 5.26 -12.65 3.35
N ILE A 193 5.66 -12.05 2.23
CA ILE A 193 6.84 -11.18 2.15
C ILE A 193 6.67 -9.97 3.09
N TYR A 194 5.52 -9.29 3.05
CA TYR A 194 5.22 -8.17 3.95
C TYR A 194 5.38 -8.59 5.41
N ARG A 195 4.79 -9.72 5.81
CA ARG A 195 4.83 -10.20 7.19
C ARG A 195 6.24 -10.55 7.62
N THR A 196 7.00 -11.22 6.76
CA THR A 196 8.39 -11.56 7.06
C THR A 196 9.25 -10.31 7.19
N LEU A 197 9.09 -9.33 6.30
CA LEU A 197 9.86 -8.08 6.39
C LEU A 197 9.50 -7.27 7.63
N VAL A 198 8.22 -6.97 7.82
CA VAL A 198 7.74 -6.00 8.82
C VAL A 198 7.61 -6.60 10.21
N HIS A 199 7.09 -7.83 10.33
CA HIS A 199 6.82 -8.43 11.65
C HIS A 199 7.96 -9.31 12.18
N LEU A 200 8.90 -9.73 11.32
CA LEU A 200 10.01 -10.61 11.71
C LEU A 200 11.39 -10.02 11.39
N GLY A 201 11.51 -9.29 10.28
CA GLY A 201 12.78 -8.82 9.71
C GLY A 201 13.19 -7.40 10.09
N CYS A 202 12.52 -6.78 11.06
CA CYS A 202 12.76 -5.40 11.50
C CYS A 202 12.62 -4.33 10.39
N GLY A 203 11.95 -4.65 9.29
CA GLY A 203 11.53 -3.67 8.30
C GLY A 203 10.35 -2.83 8.80
N THR A 204 10.04 -1.76 8.10
CA THR A 204 8.96 -0.84 8.45
C THR A 204 7.85 -0.85 7.40
N SER A 205 6.63 -0.60 7.87
CA SER A 205 5.47 -0.27 7.02
C SER A 205 5.08 1.18 7.30
N HIS A 206 4.64 1.87 6.26
CA HIS A 206 4.14 3.24 6.32
C HIS A 206 2.71 3.34 5.78
N GLY A 207 2.02 2.19 5.75
CA GLY A 207 0.67 2.04 5.21
C GLY A 207 0.63 1.72 3.72
N ALA A 208 -0.56 1.34 3.23
CA ALA A 208 -0.81 0.98 1.84
C ALA A 208 -1.99 1.74 1.23
N LEU A 209 -1.79 2.41 0.11
CA LEU A 209 -2.87 3.16 -0.54
C LEU A 209 -3.85 2.24 -1.27
N TYR A 210 -5.14 2.54 -1.15
CA TYR A 210 -6.19 1.88 -1.92
C TYR A 210 -6.35 2.49 -3.31
N TYR A 211 -6.11 1.70 -4.35
CA TYR A 211 -6.41 2.02 -5.74
C TYR A 211 -7.68 1.31 -6.22
N PRO A 212 -8.45 1.90 -7.16
CA PRO A 212 -8.18 3.13 -7.93
C PRO A 212 -8.56 4.45 -7.22
N LEU A 213 -9.04 4.40 -5.96
CA LEU A 213 -9.51 5.60 -5.26
C LEU A 213 -8.43 6.67 -5.09
N ALA A 214 -7.19 6.27 -4.78
CA ALA A 214 -6.08 7.19 -4.63
C ALA A 214 -5.75 7.95 -5.93
N GLU A 215 -5.85 7.28 -7.09
CA GLU A 215 -5.69 7.89 -8.41
C GLU A 215 -6.74 9.00 -8.65
N GLN A 216 -7.95 8.79 -8.15
CA GLN A 216 -9.08 9.72 -8.23
C GLN A 216 -9.10 10.79 -7.12
N GLY A 217 -8.02 10.89 -6.32
CA GLY A 217 -7.90 11.87 -5.23
C GLY A 217 -8.65 11.52 -3.95
N THR A 218 -9.26 10.34 -3.87
CA THR A 218 -9.85 9.78 -2.64
C THR A 218 -8.78 8.97 -1.90
N VAL A 219 -8.14 9.60 -0.92
CA VAL A 219 -6.96 9.03 -0.26
C VAL A 219 -7.37 8.19 0.95
N ILE A 220 -7.13 6.88 0.85
CA ILE A 220 -7.33 5.92 1.94
C ILE A 220 -6.06 5.08 2.09
N VAL A 221 -5.50 5.06 3.30
CA VAL A 221 -4.33 4.27 3.68
C VAL A 221 -4.75 3.10 4.56
N ASP A 222 -4.52 1.88 4.09
CA ASP A 222 -4.60 0.64 4.86
C ASP A 222 -3.42 0.53 5.82
N THR A 223 -3.67 0.00 7.02
CA THR A 223 -2.67 -0.31 8.04
C THR A 223 -3.00 -1.66 8.65
N SER A 224 -2.06 -2.36 9.28
CA SER A 224 -2.38 -3.56 10.06
C SER A 224 -3.00 -3.21 11.42
N ARG A 225 -3.89 -4.04 11.97
CA ARG A 225 -4.32 -3.92 13.38
C ARG A 225 -3.16 -4.19 14.35
N ALA A 226 -2.22 -5.02 13.92
CA ALA A 226 -1.00 -5.37 14.63
C ALA A 226 0.16 -4.41 14.34
N ALA A 227 -0.10 -3.29 13.65
CA ALA A 227 0.89 -2.24 13.44
C ALA A 227 1.32 -1.63 14.77
N ASP A 228 2.60 -1.29 14.87
CA ASP A 228 3.16 -0.57 15.99
C ASP A 228 2.80 0.93 15.92
N PRO A 229 2.81 1.67 17.05
CA PRO A 229 2.46 3.09 17.06
C PRO A 229 3.17 3.96 16.00
N PRO A 230 4.48 3.79 15.73
CA PRO A 230 5.16 4.57 14.68
C PRO A 230 4.62 4.36 13.27
N GLU A 231 4.10 3.16 12.95
CA GLU A 231 3.50 2.87 11.65
C GLU A 231 2.24 3.72 11.44
N TYR A 232 1.37 3.86 12.45
CA TYR A 232 0.18 4.71 12.31
C TYR A 232 0.54 6.19 12.12
N LYS A 233 1.56 6.70 12.85
CA LYS A 233 2.03 8.08 12.67
C LYS A 233 2.49 8.32 11.24
N THR A 234 3.30 7.42 10.70
CA THR A 234 3.78 7.55 9.31
C THR A 234 2.69 7.29 8.27
N ALA A 235 1.69 6.45 8.56
CA ALA A 235 0.51 6.28 7.71
C ALA A 235 -0.37 7.53 7.67
N ILE A 236 -0.53 8.24 8.80
CA ILE A 236 -1.20 9.55 8.86
C ILE A 236 -0.42 10.58 8.03
N MET A 237 0.91 10.63 8.16
CA MET A 237 1.75 11.49 7.32
C MET A 237 1.61 11.17 5.84
N LEU A 238 1.61 9.88 5.47
CA LEU A 238 1.42 9.44 4.09
C LEU A 238 0.04 9.88 3.56
N ALA A 239 -1.04 9.64 4.30
CA ALA A 239 -2.38 10.03 3.89
C ALA A 239 -2.49 11.54 3.68
N ASN A 240 -1.97 12.32 4.63
CA ASN A 240 -1.97 13.78 4.60
C ASN A 240 -1.20 14.31 3.38
N ALA A 241 0.09 13.96 3.29
CA ALA A 241 0.95 14.45 2.22
C ALA A 241 0.46 14.01 0.84
N PHE A 242 0.02 12.76 0.70
CA PHE A 242 -0.51 12.27 -0.58
C PHE A 242 -1.78 13.01 -0.99
N LYS A 243 -2.64 13.39 -0.02
CA LYS A 243 -3.81 14.23 -0.29
C LYS A 243 -3.41 15.62 -0.79
N VAL A 244 -2.39 16.25 -0.18
CA VAL A 244 -1.85 17.53 -0.64
C VAL A 244 -1.29 17.42 -2.06
N MET A 245 -0.53 16.37 -2.36
CA MET A 245 0.12 16.21 -3.67
C MET A 245 -0.84 15.82 -4.80
N LYS A 246 -2.02 15.27 -4.48
CA LYS A 246 -3.06 14.91 -5.47
C LYS A 246 -4.03 16.04 -5.80
N CYS A 247 -4.09 17.09 -4.98
CA CYS A 247 -4.98 18.24 -5.15
C CYS A 247 -4.22 19.43 -5.75
#